data_AF-A0A453B7I5-F1
#
_entry.id   AF-A0A453B7I5-F1
#
_cell.length_a   1.000
_cell.length_b   1.000
_cell.length_c   1.000
_cell.angle_alpha   90.00
_cell.angle_beta   90.00
_cell.angle_gamma   90.00
#
_symmetry.space_group_name_H-M   'P 1'
#
loop_
_entity.id
_entity.type
_entity.pdbx_description
1 polymer ?
#
loop_
_entity_poly.entity_id
_entity_poly.type
_entity_poly.pdbx_seq_one_letter_code
_entity_poly.pdbx_strand_id
1 'polypeptide(L)'
;MAPELYSETYTESVDIYSYGMCVLEMVTREMPYGECESVVQIYHSVTNGVPPAALRRLRDPEMRAFIQRCIGKPRNRPSAADLLRDPFFHGIDDDTTGTLS
;
A
#
# COMPACT_ATOMS: atom_id res chain seq x y z
N MET A 1 -4.81 -2.64 8.97
CA MET A 1 -4.24 -4.00 9.11
C MET A 1 -4.64 -4.84 7.90
N ALA A 2 -3.77 -5.76 7.46
CA ALA A 2 -4.11 -6.74 6.43
C ALA A 2 -5.20 -7.71 6.94
N PRO A 3 -6.16 -8.15 6.09
CA PRO A 3 -7.28 -8.98 6.52
C PRO A 3 -6.85 -10.35 7.09
N GLU A 4 -5.77 -10.93 6.59
CA GLU A 4 -5.27 -12.22 7.03
C GLU A 4 -4.54 -12.18 8.38
N LEU A 5 -4.30 -11.00 8.99
CA LEU A 5 -3.80 -10.95 10.37
C LEU A 5 -4.80 -11.53 11.38
N TYR A 6 -6.08 -11.62 11.00
CA TYR A 6 -7.11 -12.28 11.80
C TYR A 6 -7.11 -13.80 11.65
N SER A 7 -6.40 -14.35 10.66
CA SER A 7 -6.06 -15.77 10.59
C SER A 7 -4.67 -15.95 11.18
N GLU A 8 -4.49 -16.84 12.15
CA GLU A 8 -3.18 -17.10 12.81
C GLU A 8 -2.05 -17.53 11.85
N THR A 9 -2.36 -17.69 10.56
CA THR A 9 -1.42 -17.99 9.49
C THR A 9 -1.29 -16.78 8.56
N TYR A 10 -0.15 -16.09 8.65
CA TYR A 10 0.22 -15.00 7.75
C TYR A 10 1.73 -15.02 7.46
N THR A 11 2.14 -14.27 6.45
CA THR A 11 3.55 -14.12 6.04
C THR A 11 3.95 -12.65 6.03
N GLU A 12 5.18 -12.33 5.65
CA GLU A 12 5.69 -10.95 5.44
C GLU A 12 4.87 -10.14 4.43
N SER A 13 4.00 -10.79 3.65
CA SER A 13 3.07 -10.11 2.74
C SER A 13 2.09 -9.15 3.45
N VAL A 14 1.89 -9.28 4.77
CA VAL A 14 1.11 -8.31 5.58
C VAL A 14 1.82 -6.96 5.70
N ASP A 15 3.15 -6.94 5.66
CA ASP A 15 3.95 -5.71 5.70
C ASP A 15 3.83 -4.98 4.37
N ILE A 16 3.74 -5.70 3.25
CA ILE A 16 3.48 -5.13 1.92
C ILE A 16 2.12 -4.43 1.85
N TYR A 17 1.10 -5.03 2.46
CA TYR A 17 -0.23 -4.38 2.57
C TYR A 17 -0.15 -3.10 3.40
N SER A 18 0.51 -3.16 4.56
CA SER A 18 0.68 -2.02 5.45
C SER A 18 1.46 -0.90 4.77
N TYR A 19 2.52 -1.25 4.05
CA TYR A 19 3.29 -0.34 3.21
C TYR A 19 2.42 0.35 2.15
N GLY A 20 1.58 -0.39 1.42
CA GLY A 20 0.64 0.20 0.46
C GLY A 20 -0.33 1.21 1.08
N MET A 21 -0.82 0.93 2.30
CA MET A 21 -1.66 1.87 3.06
C MET A 21 -0.89 3.12 3.50
N CYS A 22 0.36 2.99 3.94
CA CYS A 22 1.21 4.13 4.28
C CYS A 22 1.51 5.00 3.06
N VAL A 23 1.83 4.39 1.90
CA VAL A 23 2.04 5.15 0.66
C VAL A 23 0.77 5.91 0.29
N LEU A 24 -0.40 5.25 0.36
CA LEU A 24 -1.68 5.92 0.11
C LEU A 24 -1.87 7.13 1.03
N GLU A 25 -1.66 6.98 2.33
CA GLU A 25 -1.75 8.07 3.30
C GLU A 25 -0.78 9.22 3.00
N MET A 26 0.48 8.92 2.67
CA MET A 26 1.48 9.92 2.36
C MET A 26 1.11 10.77 1.14
N VAL A 27 0.56 10.14 0.09
CA VAL A 27 0.25 10.83 -1.17
C VAL A 27 -1.10 11.56 -1.12
N THR A 28 -2.07 11.07 -0.35
CA THR A 28 -3.38 11.71 -0.20
C THR A 28 -3.42 12.72 0.94
N ARG A 29 -2.54 12.57 1.94
CA ARG A 29 -2.61 13.28 3.23
C ARG A 29 -3.91 13.01 3.99
N GLU A 30 -4.51 11.85 3.74
CA GLU A 30 -5.76 11.42 4.36
C GLU A 30 -5.58 10.04 5.00
N MET A 31 -6.20 9.84 6.16
CA MET A 31 -6.24 8.53 6.81
C MET A 31 -6.89 7.49 5.89
N PRO A 32 -6.26 6.33 5.64
CA PRO A 32 -6.90 5.23 4.93
C PRO A 32 -8.21 4.82 5.63
N TYR A 33 -9.29 4.69 4.85
CA TYR A 33 -10.65 4.46 5.33
C TYR A 33 -11.24 5.60 6.19
N GLY A 34 -10.79 6.84 6.01
CA GLY A 34 -11.38 8.01 6.67
C GLY A 34 -12.87 8.22 6.39
N GLU A 35 -13.43 7.58 5.36
CA GLU A 35 -14.86 7.52 5.08
C GLU A 35 -15.67 6.61 6.01
N CYS A 36 -15.02 5.77 6.81
CA CYS A 36 -15.67 4.88 7.77
C CYS A 36 -15.81 5.56 9.14
N GLU A 37 -16.99 5.44 9.76
CA GLU A 37 -17.31 6.05 11.05
C GLU A 37 -16.84 5.22 12.25
N SER A 38 -16.46 3.96 12.02
CA SER A 38 -16.04 3.06 13.09
C SER A 38 -15.05 1.99 12.62
N VAL A 39 -14.29 1.45 13.57
CA VAL A 39 -13.38 0.32 13.34
C VAL A 39 -14.13 -0.92 12.80
N VAL A 40 -15.40 -1.09 13.15
CA VAL A 40 -16.24 -2.19 12.65
C VAL A 40 -16.48 -2.04 11.14
N GLN A 41 -16.77 -0.83 10.65
CA GLN A 41 -16.92 -0.58 9.21
C GLN A 41 -15.60 -0.76 8.45
N ILE A 42 -14.47 -0.37 9.06
CA ILE A 42 -13.13 -0.61 8.50
C ILE A 42 -12.89 -2.11 8.39
N TYR A 43 -13.16 -2.87 9.45
CA TYR A 43 -13.02 -4.33 9.45
C TYR A 43 -13.86 -4.98 8.34
N HIS A 44 -15.12 -4.60 8.19
CA HIS A 44 -15.98 -5.10 7.10
C HIS A 44 -15.44 -4.74 5.71
N SER A 45 -14.94 -3.51 5.51
CA SER A 45 -14.39 -3.10 4.22
C SER A 45 -13.14 -3.90 3.87
N VAL A 46 -12.21 -4.02 4.82
CA VAL A 46 -10.94 -4.75 4.65
C VAL A 46 -11.18 -6.24 4.38
N THR A 47 -12.04 -6.89 5.16
CA THR A 47 -12.32 -8.34 5.02
C THR A 47 -13.07 -8.67 3.72
N ASN A 48 -13.89 -7.76 3.19
CA ASN A 48 -14.55 -7.91 1.90
C ASN A 48 -13.68 -7.45 0.70
N GLY A 49 -12.44 -7.01 0.95
CA GLY A 49 -11.53 -6.54 -0.10
C GLY A 49 -11.95 -5.22 -0.75
N VAL A 50 -12.72 -4.39 -0.04
CA VAL A 50 -13.09 -3.04 -0.47
C VAL A 50 -11.93 -2.09 -0.15
N PRO A 51 -11.29 -1.45 -1.15
CA PRO A 51 -10.18 -0.54 -0.91
C PRO A 51 -10.66 0.81 -0.36
N PRO A 52 -9.80 1.60 0.30
CA PRO A 52 -10.15 2.95 0.75
C PRO A 52 -10.62 3.84 -0.41
N ALA A 53 -11.62 4.69 -0.16
CA ALA A 53 -12.17 5.62 -1.17
C ALA A 53 -11.09 6.56 -1.74
N ALA A 54 -10.08 6.88 -0.92
CA ALA A 54 -8.94 7.72 -1.31
C ALA A 54 -8.15 7.16 -2.51
N LEU A 55 -8.07 5.83 -2.65
CA LEU A 55 -7.37 5.18 -3.76
C LEU A 55 -7.98 5.58 -5.12
N ARG A 56 -9.31 5.68 -5.20
CA ARG A 56 -10.03 6.05 -6.43
C ARG A 56 -9.80 7.50 -6.82
N ARG A 57 -9.45 8.37 -5.87
CA ARG A 57 -9.20 9.80 -6.11
C ARG A 57 -7.79 10.09 -6.64
N LEU A 58 -6.88 9.11 -6.60
CA LEU A 58 -5.55 9.26 -7.19
C LEU A 58 -5.65 9.47 -8.71
N ARG A 59 -5.05 10.58 -9.16
CA ARG A 59 -4.99 10.97 -10.57
C ARG A 59 -3.88 10.25 -11.33
N ASP A 60 -2.77 9.99 -10.66
CA ASP A 60 -1.64 9.25 -11.21
C ASP A 60 -2.00 7.75 -11.32
N PRO A 61 -2.12 7.21 -12.55
CA PRO A 61 -2.49 5.82 -12.76
C PRO A 61 -1.39 4.83 -12.34
N GLU A 62 -0.10 5.21 -12.42
CA GLU A 62 1.01 4.35 -12.01
C GLU A 62 1.07 4.22 -10.50
N MET A 63 1.01 5.34 -9.77
CA MET A 63 0.88 5.36 -8.31
C MET A 63 -0.33 4.55 -7.83
N ARG A 64 -1.48 4.74 -8.47
CA ARG A 64 -2.71 4.00 -8.12
C ARG A 64 -2.54 2.50 -8.35
N ALA A 65 -1.95 2.10 -9.47
CA ALA A 65 -1.70 0.70 -9.78
C ALA A 65 -0.69 0.07 -8.82
N PHE A 66 0.36 0.80 -8.46
CA PHE A 66 1.36 0.38 -7.47
C PHE A 66 0.72 0.09 -6.11
N ILE A 67 0.00 1.06 -5.55
CA ILE A 67 -0.70 0.89 -4.27
C ILE A 67 -1.70 -0.28 -4.36
N GLN A 68 -2.43 -0.40 -5.47
CA GLN A 68 -3.43 -1.46 -5.64
C GLN A 68 -2.83 -2.88 -5.68
N ARG A 69 -1.61 -3.04 -6.20
CA ARG A 69 -0.86 -4.32 -6.07
C ARG A 69 -0.50 -4.60 -4.61
N CYS A 70 -0.02 -3.59 -3.89
CA CYS A 70 0.37 -3.74 -2.48
C CYS A 70 -0.81 -4.13 -1.58
N ILE A 71 -1.99 -3.52 -1.75
CA ILE A 71 -3.16 -3.77 -0.91
C ILE A 71 -4.08 -4.89 -1.43
N GLY A 72 -3.63 -5.65 -2.42
CA GLY A 72 -4.39 -6.72 -3.05
C GLY A 72 -4.52 -8.00 -2.20
N LYS A 73 -5.00 -9.08 -2.83
CA LYS A 73 -5.02 -10.41 -2.20
C LYS A 73 -3.60 -10.84 -1.82
N PRO A 74 -3.38 -11.50 -0.67
CA PRO A 74 -2.03 -11.81 -0.17
C PRO A 74 -1.12 -12.47 -1.21
N ARG A 75 -1.62 -13.50 -1.90
CA ARG A 75 -0.91 -14.24 -2.95
C ARG A 75 -0.53 -13.43 -4.20
N ASN A 76 -1.12 -12.25 -4.38
CA ASN A 76 -0.87 -11.36 -5.52
C ASN A 76 0.03 -10.18 -5.14
N ARG A 77 0.36 -10.02 -3.85
CA ARG A 77 1.22 -8.92 -3.39
C ARG A 77 2.67 -9.22 -3.80
N PRO A 78 3.39 -8.27 -4.41
CA PRO A 78 4.80 -8.47 -4.74
C PRO A 78 5.65 -8.55 -3.45
N SER A 79 6.84 -9.16 -3.54
CA SER A 79 7.80 -9.05 -2.44
C SER A 79 8.35 -7.63 -2.34
N ALA A 80 8.94 -7.26 -1.20
CA ALA A 80 9.61 -5.97 -1.07
C ALA A 80 10.72 -5.79 -2.13
N ALA A 81 11.45 -6.86 -2.44
CA ALA A 81 12.48 -6.85 -3.48
C ALA A 81 11.91 -6.62 -4.88
N ASP A 82 10.70 -7.11 -5.17
CA ASP A 82 10.03 -6.86 -6.44
C ASP A 82 9.53 -5.41 -6.52
N LEU A 83 8.98 -4.88 -5.42
CA LEU A 83 8.54 -3.48 -5.36
C LEU A 83 9.69 -2.50 -5.59
N LEU A 84 10.90 -2.78 -5.07
CA LEU A 84 12.07 -1.94 -5.32
C LEU A 84 12.51 -1.90 -6.80
N ARG A 85 12.10 -2.90 -7.59
CA ARG A 85 12.36 -2.97 -9.04
C ARG A 85 11.16 -2.48 -9.86
N ASP A 86 10.12 -1.97 -9.20
CA ASP A 86 8.92 -1.50 -9.87
C ASP A 86 9.22 -0.23 -10.67
N PRO A 87 8.66 -0.08 -11.89
CA PRO A 87 8.84 1.13 -12.69
C PRO A 87 8.47 2.42 -11.97
N PHE A 88 7.61 2.34 -10.95
CA PHE A 88 7.28 3.46 -10.06
C PHE A 88 8.51 4.17 -9.46
N PHE A 89 9.62 3.45 -9.23
CA PHE A 89 10.86 4.02 -8.70
C PHE A 89 11.90 4.38 -9.77
N HIS A 90 11.61 4.17 -11.06
CA HIS A 90 12.54 4.58 -12.11
C HIS A 90 12.67 6.11 -12.16
N GLY A 91 13.91 6.61 -12.23
CA GLY A 91 14.21 8.05 -12.25
C GLY A 91 14.44 8.67 -10.87
N ILE A 92 14.44 7.87 -9.81
CA ILE A 92 15.05 8.24 -8.54
C ILE A 92 16.52 7.83 -8.63
N ASP A 93 17.38 8.76 -9.05
CA ASP A 93 18.82 8.56 -8.95
C ASP A 93 19.21 8.56 -7.47
N ASP A 94 20.01 7.57 -7.05
CA ASP A 94 20.60 7.53 -5.72
C ASP A 94 21.66 8.64 -5.64
N ASP A 95 21.25 9.87 -5.36
CA ASP A 95 22.13 11.04 -5.19
C ASP A 95 22.95 10.96 -3.88
N THR A 96 23.17 9.74 -3.35
CA THR A 96 23.97 9.44 -2.18
C THR A 96 25.41 9.05 -2.53
N THR A 97 25.93 9.44 -3.70
CA THR A 97 27.37 9.72 -3.84
C THR A 97 27.64 11.16 -3.43
N GLY A 98 27.45 11.44 -2.14
CA GLY A 98 27.90 12.67 -1.51
C GLY A 98 29.39 12.87 -1.77
N THR A 99 29.68 13.93 -2.50
CA THR A 99 30.95 14.59 -2.67
C THR A 99 31.73 14.61 -1.34
N LEU A 100 32.78 13.80 -1.23
CA LEU A 100 33.90 14.10 -0.35
C LEU A 100 34.98 14.76 -1.23
N SER A 101 34.85 16.07 -1.40
CA SER A 101 35.99 16.96 -1.66
C SER A 101 36.57 17.42 -0.32
#